data_AF-A0A0G4N600-F1
#
_entry.id   AF-A0A0G4N600-F1
#
_cell.length_a   1.000
_cell.length_b   1.000
_cell.length_c   1.000
_cell.angle_alpha   90.00
_cell.angle_beta   90.00
_cell.angle_gamma   90.00
#
_symmetry.space_group_name_H-M   'P 1'
#
loop_
_entity.id
_entity.type
_entity.pdbx_description
1 polymer ?
#
loop_
_entity_poly.entity_id
_entity_poly.type
_entity_poly.pdbx_seq_one_letter_code
_entity_poly.pdbx_strand_id
1 'polypeptide(L)'
;QPYAFTTKSLFCGHFDYKYLRFQCIDTPGILDHPLEEMSTIEMQSITALAHLRSAVMYFMDLSEQCGYSVEAQINLFASIKPLFSNKLVFLVINKIDITKVEDLDAETQEKLQGLLKSGEVEMLQLSCNTQEGVQDVKNAVCERLIAERVSQKLNAGTTSSGAIGGRLADVMSRIHVATPMGGQTLQTFIPEGVKNLKKYDKTDPERRRLARDVEEEQGGAGVFN
;
A
#
# COMPACT_ATOMS: atom_id res chain seq x y z
N GLN A 1 3.31 25.55 -12.30
CA GLN A 1 4.45 25.94 -11.46
C GLN A 1 4.42 25.07 -10.21
N PRO A 2 5.54 24.41 -9.84
CA PRO A 2 5.67 23.81 -8.51
C PRO A 2 5.69 24.95 -7.49
N TYR A 3 4.76 24.97 -6.55
CA TYR A 3 4.69 25.94 -5.46
C TYR A 3 4.52 25.14 -4.16
N ALA A 4 5.21 25.53 -3.10
CA ALA A 4 5.05 24.89 -1.79
C ALA A 4 3.58 25.04 -1.31
N PHE A 5 2.99 24.02 -0.69
CA PHE A 5 1.58 24.00 -0.25
C PHE A 5 0.51 23.88 -1.35
N THR A 6 0.71 22.98 -2.31
CA THR A 6 -0.36 22.58 -3.25
C THR A 6 -1.57 21.95 -2.54
N THR A 7 -1.33 21.27 -1.41
CA THR A 7 -2.31 20.48 -0.67
C THR A 7 -2.60 21.17 0.67
N LYS A 8 -3.83 21.63 0.89
CA LYS A 8 -4.26 22.33 2.13
C LYS A 8 -5.20 21.50 3.02
N SER A 9 -5.49 20.26 2.63
CA SER A 9 -6.38 19.35 3.34
C SER A 9 -5.90 17.92 3.10
N LEU A 10 -6.31 17.00 3.97
CA LEU A 10 -6.04 15.58 3.77
C LEU A 10 -6.83 15.06 2.56
N PHE A 11 -6.17 14.38 1.63
CA PHE A 11 -6.84 13.66 0.54
C PHE A 11 -6.75 12.16 0.78
N CYS A 12 -7.80 11.42 0.40
CA CYS A 12 -7.83 9.97 0.55
C CYS A 12 -8.04 9.32 -0.81
N GLY A 13 -7.12 8.42 -1.18
CA GLY A 13 -7.22 7.53 -2.32
C GLY A 13 -7.46 6.09 -1.88
N HIS A 14 -8.14 5.30 -2.70
CA HIS A 14 -8.42 3.90 -2.43
C HIS A 14 -7.74 3.00 -3.47
N PHE A 15 -7.18 1.88 -3.03
CA PHE A 15 -6.68 0.84 -3.93
C PHE A 15 -6.88 -0.54 -3.32
N ASP A 16 -6.76 -1.58 -4.15
CA ASP A 16 -6.86 -2.96 -3.71
C ASP A 16 -5.50 -3.65 -3.78
N TYR A 17 -5.16 -4.41 -2.73
CA TYR A 17 -3.95 -5.23 -2.66
C TYR A 17 -4.24 -6.52 -1.91
N LYS A 18 -3.89 -7.68 -2.49
CA LYS A 18 -4.20 -9.02 -1.96
C LYS A 18 -5.68 -9.17 -1.52
N TYR A 19 -6.60 -8.69 -2.37
CA TYR A 19 -8.05 -8.70 -2.12
C TYR A 19 -8.51 -7.90 -0.88
N LEU A 20 -7.65 -7.04 -0.34
CA LEU A 20 -7.97 -6.12 0.75
C LEU A 20 -8.00 -4.69 0.22
N ARG A 21 -8.97 -3.90 0.72
CA ARG A 21 -9.07 -2.48 0.43
C ARG A 21 -8.08 -1.69 1.30
N PHE A 22 -7.21 -0.93 0.66
CA PHE A 22 -6.30 0.01 1.30
C PHE A 22 -6.75 1.45 1.05
N GLN A 23 -6.31 2.33 1.95
CA GLN A 23 -6.49 3.77 1.87
C GLN A 23 -5.10 4.40 1.92
N CYS A 24 -4.82 5.29 0.97
CA CYS A 24 -3.63 6.14 0.98
C CYS A 24 -4.10 7.55 1.32
N ILE A 25 -3.51 8.15 2.34
CA ILE A 25 -3.87 9.49 2.79
C ILE A 25 -2.71 10.42 2.46
N ASP A 26 -2.96 11.36 1.55
CA ASP A 26 -2.04 12.44 1.23
C ASP A 26 -2.22 13.58 2.24
N THR A 27 -1.11 14.06 2.78
CA THR A 27 -1.07 15.06 3.84
C THR A 27 -0.49 16.37 3.30
N PRO A 28 -1.00 17.54 3.71
CA PRO A 28 -0.26 18.78 3.56
C PRO A 28 1.18 18.66 4.05
N GLY A 29 2.12 19.31 3.37
CA GLY A 29 3.53 19.35 3.77
C GLY A 29 3.69 19.96 5.17
N ILE A 30 4.63 19.42 5.95
CA ILE A 30 4.99 19.90 7.29
C ILE A 30 6.34 20.61 7.18
N LEU A 31 6.46 21.81 7.77
CA LEU A 31 7.74 22.52 7.87
C LEU A 31 8.41 22.33 9.24
N ASP A 32 9.71 22.60 9.27
CA ASP A 32 10.57 22.45 10.44
C ASP A 32 10.47 23.66 11.38
N HIS A 33 9.40 23.70 12.18
CA HIS A 33 9.22 24.62 13.31
C HIS A 33 8.47 23.94 14.46
N PRO A 34 8.53 24.49 15.70
CA PRO A 34 7.89 23.90 16.87
C PRO A 34 6.40 23.62 16.65
N LEU A 35 5.87 22.59 17.33
CA LEU A 35 4.46 22.19 17.25
C LEU A 35 3.51 23.35 17.60
N GLU A 36 3.93 24.22 18.51
CA GLU A 36 3.16 25.39 18.97
C GLU A 36 3.05 26.50 17.91
N GLU A 37 3.95 26.51 16.93
CA GLU A 37 4.02 27.49 15.85
C GLU A 37 3.42 26.96 14.55
N MET A 38 2.95 25.70 14.54
CA MET A 38 2.37 25.08 13.36
C MET A 38 1.04 25.72 12.96
N SER A 39 0.87 25.90 11.65
CA SER A 39 -0.38 26.38 11.09
C SER A 39 -1.49 25.35 11.26
N THR A 40 -2.75 25.80 11.12
CA THR A 40 -3.91 24.90 11.17
C THR A 40 -3.87 23.82 10.08
N ILE A 41 -3.21 24.08 8.95
CA ILE A 41 -3.03 23.13 7.85
C ILE A 41 -2.05 22.03 8.25
N GLU A 42 -0.92 22.39 8.86
CA GLU A 42 0.09 21.42 9.32
C GLU A 42 -0.41 20.60 10.51
N MET A 43 -1.18 21.22 11.40
CA MET A 43 -1.83 20.52 12.51
C MET A 43 -2.80 19.44 12.04
N GLN A 44 -3.38 19.53 10.84
CA GLN A 44 -4.16 18.43 10.26
C GLN A 44 -3.28 17.22 9.94
N SER A 45 -2.10 17.45 9.34
CA SER A 45 -1.12 16.39 9.06
C SER A 45 -0.62 15.74 10.36
N ILE A 46 -0.27 16.54 11.37
CA ILE A 46 0.14 16.03 12.69
C ILE A 46 -0.97 15.22 13.35
N THR A 47 -2.21 15.71 13.32
CA THR A 47 -3.35 15.01 13.91
C THR A 47 -3.58 13.65 13.25
N ALA A 48 -3.50 13.60 11.91
CA ALA A 48 -3.60 12.36 11.14
C ALA A 48 -2.47 11.40 11.51
N LEU A 49 -1.23 11.88 11.50
CA LEU A 49 -0.04 11.09 11.84
C LEU A 49 -0.09 10.56 13.27
N ALA A 50 -0.62 11.32 14.24
CA ALA A 50 -0.69 10.90 15.63
C ALA A 50 -1.75 9.79 15.85
N HIS A 51 -2.95 9.94 15.28
CA HIS A 51 -4.11 9.11 15.64
C HIS A 51 -4.38 7.93 14.69
N LEU A 52 -3.93 8.01 13.43
CA LEU A 52 -4.17 6.94 12.47
C LEU A 52 -3.25 5.75 12.74
N ARG A 53 -3.84 4.55 12.86
CA ARG A 53 -3.11 3.28 12.93
C ARG A 53 -2.75 2.79 11.53
N SER A 54 -1.73 3.41 10.95
CA SER A 54 -1.25 3.14 9.60
C SER A 54 0.26 2.88 9.55
N ALA A 55 0.73 2.41 8.40
CA ALA A 55 2.11 2.62 8.03
C ALA A 55 2.29 4.11 7.65
N VAL A 56 3.48 4.65 7.91
CA VAL A 56 3.88 6.01 7.57
C VAL A 56 4.97 5.94 6.51
N MET A 57 4.80 6.71 5.43
CA MET A 57 5.81 6.86 4.38
C MET A 57 6.33 8.29 4.44
N TYR A 58 7.60 8.46 4.82
CA TYR A 58 8.28 9.74 4.78
C TYR A 58 9.05 9.85 3.47
N PHE A 59 8.61 10.77 2.60
CA PHE A 59 9.22 10.95 1.28
C PHE A 59 10.39 11.93 1.34
N MET A 60 11.54 11.51 0.83
CA MET A 60 12.72 12.35 0.64
C MET A 60 13.03 12.53 -0.84
N ASP A 61 13.60 13.67 -1.18
CA ASP A 61 14.13 14.00 -2.50
C ASP A 61 15.61 14.33 -2.37
N LEU A 62 16.48 13.38 -2.75
CA LEU A 62 17.94 13.54 -2.65
C LEU A 62 18.51 14.49 -3.71
N SER A 63 17.70 14.88 -4.70
CA SER A 63 18.15 15.80 -5.74
C SER A 63 18.04 17.28 -5.33
N GLU A 64 17.50 17.56 -4.14
CA GLU A 64 17.27 18.91 -3.58
C GLU A 64 16.39 19.84 -4.44
N GLN A 65 15.74 19.32 -5.48
CA GLN A 65 14.85 20.07 -6.37
C GLN A 65 13.56 20.49 -5.66
N CYS A 66 13.26 19.89 -4.49
CA CYS A 66 12.17 20.29 -3.61
C CYS A 66 12.43 21.64 -2.89
N GLY A 67 13.64 22.22 -3.01
CA GLY A 67 14.02 23.48 -2.39
C GLY A 67 14.57 23.35 -0.97
N TYR A 68 14.79 22.12 -0.49
CA TYR A 68 15.38 21.82 0.81
C TYR A 68 16.59 20.90 0.65
N SER A 69 17.64 21.15 1.43
CA SER A 69 18.82 20.29 1.44
C SER A 69 18.51 18.91 2.01
N VAL A 70 19.33 17.91 1.67
CA VAL A 70 19.19 16.56 2.25
C VAL A 70 19.30 16.60 3.79
N GLU A 71 20.19 17.45 4.32
CA GLU A 71 20.36 17.62 5.77
C GLU A 71 19.11 18.19 6.45
N ALA A 72 18.44 19.18 5.83
CA ALA A 72 17.18 19.72 6.35
C ALA A 72 16.07 18.65 6.39
N GLN A 73 16.00 17.80 5.36
CA GLN A 73 15.06 16.68 5.31
C GLN A 73 15.34 15.64 6.41
N ILE A 74 16.61 15.32 6.66
CA ILE A 74 17.03 14.41 7.75
C ILE A 74 16.64 14.98 9.12
N ASN A 75 16.88 16.28 9.34
CA ASN A 75 16.55 16.95 10.60
C ASN A 75 15.04 16.96 10.86
N LEU A 76 14.24 17.26 9.84
CA LEU A 76 12.78 17.20 9.92
C LEU A 76 12.30 15.78 10.24
N PHE A 77 12.86 14.75 9.60
CA PHE A 77 12.52 13.35 9.94
C PHE A 77 12.83 13.05 11.42
N ALA A 78 13.99 13.47 11.91
CA ALA A 78 14.38 13.27 13.30
C ALA A 78 13.45 13.99 14.30
N SER A 79 12.99 15.21 13.97
CA SER A 79 12.10 15.99 14.84
C SER A 79 10.70 15.39 14.95
N ILE A 80 10.16 14.84 13.85
CA ILE A 80 8.81 14.24 13.83
C ILE A 80 8.78 12.73 14.13
N LYS A 81 9.93 12.04 14.13
CA LYS A 81 10.03 10.60 14.44
C LYS A 81 9.27 10.18 15.71
N PRO A 82 9.27 10.95 16.83
CA PRO A 82 8.49 10.60 18.02
C PRO A 82 6.98 10.43 17.78
N LEU A 83 6.41 11.11 16.77
CA LEU A 83 4.99 11.00 16.40
C LEU A 83 4.64 9.65 15.75
N PHE A 84 5.65 8.91 15.29
CA PHE A 84 5.50 7.62 14.63
C PHE A 84 5.58 6.44 15.60
N SER A 85 5.55 6.70 16.91
CA SER A 85 5.57 5.64 17.94
C SER A 85 4.51 4.57 17.67
N ASN A 86 4.92 3.30 17.72
CA ASN A 86 4.10 2.11 17.44
C ASN A 86 3.54 2.05 15.99
N LYS A 87 4.19 2.71 15.02
CA LYS A 87 3.84 2.65 13.60
C LYS A 87 5.01 2.10 12.80
N LEU A 88 4.70 1.44 11.69
CA LEU A 88 5.72 1.08 10.69
C LEU A 88 6.13 2.34 9.94
N VAL A 89 7.42 2.63 9.87
CA VAL A 89 7.95 3.83 9.20
C VAL A 89 8.81 3.43 8.02
N PHE A 90 8.51 4.01 6.86
CA PHE A 90 9.26 3.82 5.63
C PHE A 90 9.88 5.13 5.20
N LEU A 91 11.19 5.13 5.02
CA LEU A 91 11.92 6.24 4.40
C LEU A 91 11.93 6.02 2.88
N VAL A 92 11.14 6.79 2.15
CA VAL A 92 10.94 6.60 0.71
C VAL A 92 11.71 7.65 -0.07
N ILE A 93 12.80 7.24 -0.71
CA ILE A 93 13.58 8.10 -1.59
C ILE A 93 12.87 8.18 -2.95
N ASN A 94 12.41 9.36 -3.33
CA ASN A 94 11.84 9.64 -4.64
C ASN A 94 12.88 10.28 -5.57
N LYS A 95 12.59 10.31 -6.87
CA LYS A 95 13.43 10.87 -7.95
C LYS A 95 14.80 10.19 -8.09
N ILE A 96 14.84 8.88 -7.89
CA ILE A 96 16.06 8.08 -8.11
C ILE A 96 16.55 8.07 -9.56
N ASP A 97 15.76 8.58 -10.50
CA ASP A 97 16.18 8.85 -11.87
C ASP A 97 17.15 10.04 -11.99
N ILE A 98 17.24 10.88 -10.95
CA ILE A 98 18.13 12.06 -10.91
C ILE A 98 19.29 11.83 -9.93
N THR A 99 18.99 11.46 -8.68
CA THR A 99 20.00 11.26 -7.64
C THR A 99 19.64 10.05 -6.81
N LYS A 100 20.55 9.08 -6.75
CA LYS A 100 20.41 7.88 -5.91
C LYS A 100 21.22 8.02 -4.62
N VAL A 101 20.98 7.11 -3.68
CA VAL A 101 21.71 7.09 -2.40
C VAL A 101 23.20 6.91 -2.63
N GLU A 102 23.58 6.06 -3.58
CA GLU A 102 24.97 5.79 -3.98
C GLU A 102 25.71 7.00 -4.56
N ASP A 103 24.99 8.01 -5.07
CA ASP A 103 25.56 9.21 -5.67
C ASP A 103 25.93 10.28 -4.63
N LEU A 104 25.47 10.12 -3.38
CA LEU A 104 25.73 11.05 -2.28
C LEU A 104 27.14 10.89 -1.72
N ASP A 105 27.63 11.93 -1.04
CA ASP A 105 28.87 11.87 -0.29
C ASP A 105 28.76 10.91 0.91
N ALA A 106 29.92 10.41 1.38
CA ALA A 106 29.97 9.40 2.43
C ALA A 106 29.38 9.89 3.77
N GLU A 107 29.49 11.18 4.09
CA GLU A 107 28.94 11.74 5.34
C GLU A 107 27.41 11.71 5.31
N THR A 108 26.81 12.16 4.20
CA THR A 108 25.35 12.13 4.03
C THR A 108 24.80 10.71 3.96
N GLN A 109 25.51 9.79 3.30
CA GLN A 109 25.14 8.36 3.34
C GLN A 109 25.16 7.81 4.76
N GLU A 110 26.17 8.15 5.57
CA GLU A 110 26.24 7.73 6.97
C GLU A 110 25.09 8.29 7.80
N LYS A 111 24.72 9.56 7.59
CA LYS A 111 23.54 10.18 8.24
C LYS A 111 22.25 9.43 7.88
N LEU A 112 22.03 9.12 6.60
CA LEU A 112 20.87 8.34 6.15
C LEU A 112 20.85 6.93 6.77
N GLN A 113 21.98 6.23 6.77
CA GLN A 113 22.09 4.92 7.41
C GLN A 113 21.86 5.00 8.93
N GLY A 114 22.25 6.11 9.55
CA GLY A 114 21.98 6.42 10.96
C GLY A 114 20.49 6.39 11.29
N LEU A 115 19.61 6.82 10.38
CA LEU A 115 18.16 6.78 10.57
C LEU A 115 17.60 5.36 10.61
N LEU A 116 18.26 4.41 9.95
CA LEU A 116 17.84 3.01 9.82
C LEU A 116 18.32 2.13 10.99
N LYS A 117 19.35 2.55 11.73
CA LYS A 117 20.00 1.75 12.78
C LYS A 117 19.07 1.30 13.92
N SER A 118 17.94 1.97 14.15
CA SER A 118 16.98 1.53 15.17
C SER A 118 16.17 0.29 14.75
N GLY A 119 16.25 -0.14 13.49
CA GLY A 119 15.48 -1.28 12.95
C GLY A 119 13.98 -1.02 12.82
N GLU A 120 13.52 0.17 13.23
CA GLU A 120 12.13 0.62 13.18
C GLU A 120 11.78 1.29 11.84
N VAL A 121 12.80 1.65 11.06
CA VAL A 121 12.69 2.40 9.81
C VAL A 121 13.28 1.57 8.68
N GLU A 122 12.52 1.40 7.60
CA GLU A 122 12.96 0.71 6.39
C GLU A 122 13.10 1.70 5.23
N MET A 123 14.22 1.66 4.51
CA MET A 123 14.44 2.53 3.36
C MET A 123 13.98 1.86 2.07
N LEU A 124 13.20 2.59 1.28
CA LEU A 124 12.69 2.19 -0.02
C LEU A 124 13.00 3.27 -1.06
N GLN A 125 13.11 2.90 -2.33
CA GLN A 125 13.50 3.79 -3.41
C GLN A 125 12.50 3.70 -4.56
N LEU A 126 12.11 4.82 -5.15
CA LEU A 126 11.24 4.88 -6.32
C LEU A 126 11.49 6.13 -7.18
N SER A 127 10.98 6.11 -8.41
CA SER A 127 10.80 7.29 -9.23
C SER A 127 9.37 7.35 -9.75
N CYS A 128 8.67 8.43 -9.42
CA CYS A 128 7.35 8.70 -10.00
C CYS A 128 7.41 9.07 -11.49
N ASN A 129 8.56 9.53 -11.98
CA ASN A 129 8.75 9.94 -13.38
C ASN A 129 8.92 8.73 -14.30
N THR A 130 9.81 7.80 -13.94
CA THR A 130 10.04 6.57 -14.70
C THR A 130 9.10 5.42 -14.32
N GLN A 131 8.32 5.60 -13.24
CA GLN A 131 7.50 4.56 -12.58
C GLN A 131 8.30 3.40 -11.96
N GLU A 132 9.64 3.51 -11.93
CA GLU A 132 10.52 2.55 -11.29
C GLU A 132 10.25 2.47 -9.78
N GLY A 133 10.15 1.26 -9.24
CA GLY A 133 9.97 1.03 -7.81
C GLY A 133 8.60 1.39 -7.22
N VAL A 134 7.71 2.09 -7.94
CA VAL A 134 6.41 2.54 -7.40
C VAL A 134 5.54 1.36 -6.93
N GLN A 135 5.46 0.29 -7.74
CA GLN A 135 4.70 -0.90 -7.34
C GLN A 135 5.41 -1.68 -6.23
N ASP A 136 6.74 -1.73 -6.25
CA ASP A 136 7.53 -2.47 -5.27
C ASP A 136 7.41 -1.83 -3.89
N VAL A 137 7.51 -0.50 -3.80
CA VAL A 137 7.26 0.25 -2.56
C VAL A 137 5.85 0.04 -2.06
N LYS A 138 4.84 0.16 -2.93
CA LYS A 138 3.44 -0.12 -2.56
C LYS A 138 3.30 -1.53 -1.97
N ASN A 139 3.88 -2.53 -2.63
CA ASN A 139 3.79 -3.92 -2.21
C ASN A 139 4.50 -4.14 -0.87
N ALA A 140 5.74 -3.67 -0.70
CA ALA A 140 6.52 -3.82 0.52
C ALA A 140 5.80 -3.21 1.75
N VAL A 141 5.30 -1.98 1.62
CA VAL A 141 4.55 -1.30 2.69
C VAL A 141 3.28 -2.08 3.05
N CYS A 142 2.52 -2.53 2.05
CA CYS A 142 1.29 -3.29 2.28
C CYS A 142 1.57 -4.64 2.94
N GLU A 143 2.58 -5.38 2.49
CA GLU A 143 2.96 -6.67 3.07
C GLU A 143 3.39 -6.53 4.52
N ARG A 144 4.25 -5.55 4.81
CA ARG A 144 4.72 -5.32 6.16
C ARG A 144 3.58 -4.91 7.10
N LEU A 145 2.66 -4.06 6.63
CA LEU A 145 1.48 -3.66 7.39
C LEU A 145 0.51 -4.82 7.63
N ILE A 146 0.31 -5.70 6.64
CA ILE A 146 -0.49 -6.92 6.82
C ILE A 146 0.17 -7.84 7.84
N ALA A 147 1.47 -8.10 7.72
CA ALA A 147 2.21 -8.97 8.64
C ALA A 147 2.12 -8.46 10.08
N GLU A 148 2.32 -7.16 10.29
CA GLU A 148 2.19 -6.53 11.60
C GLU A 148 0.77 -6.65 12.17
N ARG A 149 -0.27 -6.36 11.36
CA ARG A 149 -1.66 -6.49 11.79
C ARG A 149 -2.06 -7.93 12.10
N VAL A 150 -1.55 -8.90 11.34
CA VAL A 150 -1.77 -10.32 11.60
C VAL A 150 -1.11 -10.72 12.92
N SER A 151 0.14 -10.31 13.15
CA SER A 151 0.87 -10.54 14.41
C SER A 151 0.11 -9.97 15.61
N GLN A 152 -0.33 -8.71 15.53
CA GLN A 152 -1.14 -8.07 16.57
C GLN A 152 -2.45 -8.82 16.84
N LYS A 153 -3.12 -9.29 15.77
CA LYS A 153 -4.38 -10.05 15.89
C LYS A 153 -4.16 -11.43 16.52
N LEU A 154 -3.04 -12.09 16.22
CA LEU A 154 -2.65 -13.35 16.85
C LEU A 154 -2.36 -13.16 18.34
N ASN A 155 -1.57 -12.14 18.69
CA ASN A 155 -1.23 -11.81 20.07
C ASN A 155 -2.48 -11.44 20.89
N ALA A 156 -3.41 -10.68 20.30
CA ALA A 156 -4.66 -10.32 20.98
C ALA A 156 -5.64 -11.49 21.15
N GLY A 157 -5.54 -12.53 20.30
CA GLY A 157 -6.42 -13.70 20.31
C GLY A 157 -5.83 -14.93 21.01
N THR A 158 -4.58 -14.85 21.48
CA THR A 158 -3.89 -15.91 22.21
C THR A 158 -3.84 -15.54 23.69
N THR A 159 -4.22 -16.50 24.54
CA THR A 159 -4.12 -16.35 26.00
C THR A 159 -2.69 -16.59 26.47
N SER A 160 -2.38 -16.21 27.71
CA SER A 160 -1.05 -16.44 28.32
C SER A 160 -0.65 -17.91 28.41
N SER A 161 -1.62 -18.84 28.33
CA SER A 161 -1.41 -20.29 28.26
C SER A 161 -1.20 -20.82 26.83
N GLY A 162 -1.20 -19.94 25.81
CA GLY A 162 -1.07 -20.30 24.40
C GLY A 162 -2.36 -20.82 23.76
N ALA A 163 -3.48 -20.88 24.51
CA ALA A 163 -4.77 -21.28 23.96
C ALA A 163 -5.37 -20.16 23.10
N ILE A 164 -5.85 -20.52 21.91
CA ILE A 164 -6.55 -19.62 20.98
C ILE A 164 -8.01 -19.48 21.42
N GLY A 165 -8.47 -18.25 21.65
CA GLY A 165 -9.81 -17.96 22.15
C GLY A 165 -10.57 -16.91 21.34
N GLY A 166 -11.88 -16.82 21.58
CA GLY A 166 -12.76 -15.78 21.04
C GLY A 166 -12.75 -15.69 19.51
N ARG A 167 -12.69 -14.46 18.98
CA ARG A 167 -12.76 -14.18 17.54
C ARG A 167 -11.66 -14.84 16.71
N LEU A 168 -10.51 -15.15 17.30
CA LEU A 168 -9.42 -15.80 16.57
C LEU A 168 -9.76 -17.27 16.28
N ALA A 169 -10.43 -17.96 17.21
CA ALA A 169 -10.90 -19.34 17.00
C ALA A 169 -11.92 -19.42 15.85
N ASP A 170 -12.86 -18.47 15.77
CA ASP A 170 -13.84 -18.38 14.68
C ASP A 170 -13.22 -18.10 13.30
N VAL A 171 -12.05 -17.47 13.28
CA VAL A 171 -11.29 -17.23 12.04
C VAL A 171 -10.50 -18.50 11.67
N MET A 172 -9.89 -19.16 12.65
CA MET A 172 -9.16 -20.41 12.42
C MET A 172 -10.05 -21.51 11.86
N SER A 173 -11.31 -21.61 12.32
CA SER A 173 -12.26 -22.59 11.77
C SER A 173 -12.60 -22.34 10.29
N ARG A 174 -12.58 -21.08 9.84
CA ARG A 174 -12.81 -20.72 8.41
C ARG A 174 -11.57 -20.92 7.54
N ILE A 175 -10.38 -20.73 8.11
CA ILE A 175 -9.11 -20.93 7.41
C ILE A 175 -8.79 -22.42 7.28
N HIS A 176 -9.29 -23.25 8.19
CA HIS A 176 -9.09 -24.69 8.17
C HIS A 176 -9.68 -25.31 6.89
N VAL A 177 -8.81 -25.90 6.07
CA VAL A 177 -9.20 -26.70 4.92
C VAL A 177 -9.22 -28.16 5.34
N ALA A 178 -10.40 -28.79 5.27
CA ALA A 178 -10.56 -30.20 5.60
C ALA A 178 -9.78 -31.08 4.61
N THR A 179 -9.12 -32.12 5.12
CA THR A 179 -8.38 -33.10 4.31
C THR A 179 -9.11 -34.45 4.30
N PRO A 180 -9.20 -35.13 3.15
CA PRO A 180 -9.86 -36.42 3.07
C PRO A 180 -9.07 -37.48 3.84
N MET A 181 -9.73 -38.24 4.73
CA MET A 181 -9.11 -39.23 5.61
C MET A 181 -8.88 -40.62 4.95
N GLY A 182 -8.87 -40.66 3.62
CA GLY A 182 -8.88 -41.90 2.82
C GLY A 182 -10.21 -42.10 2.06
N GLY A 183 -10.23 -43.05 1.13
CA GLY A 183 -11.39 -43.35 0.28
C GLY A 183 -11.02 -43.63 -1.16
N GLN A 184 -12.04 -43.84 -2.01
CA GLN A 184 -11.86 -44.03 -3.44
C GLN A 184 -11.65 -42.69 -4.14
N THR A 185 -10.73 -42.62 -5.10
CA THR A 185 -10.49 -41.41 -5.89
C THR A 185 -11.63 -41.22 -6.90
N LEU A 186 -12.44 -40.19 -6.69
CA LEU A 186 -13.42 -39.75 -7.68
C LEU A 186 -12.72 -38.88 -8.73
N GLN A 187 -12.97 -39.17 -10.01
CA GLN A 187 -12.43 -38.38 -11.11
C GLN A 187 -13.33 -37.16 -11.37
N THR A 188 -12.72 -36.02 -11.64
CA THR A 188 -13.44 -34.85 -12.13
C THR A 188 -13.81 -35.06 -13.60
N PHE A 189 -15.07 -34.83 -13.97
CA PHE A 189 -15.50 -34.87 -15.36
C PHE A 189 -15.74 -33.44 -15.87
N ILE A 190 -14.91 -33.01 -16.83
CA ILE A 190 -15.08 -31.75 -17.54
C ILE A 190 -15.29 -32.10 -19.03
N PRO A 191 -16.46 -31.78 -19.62
CA PRO A 191 -16.75 -32.10 -21.01
C PRO A 191 -15.73 -31.48 -21.98
N GLU A 192 -15.35 -32.22 -23.02
CA GLU A 192 -14.40 -31.77 -24.03
C GLU A 192 -14.88 -30.50 -24.76
N GLY A 193 -16.20 -30.35 -24.95
CA GLY A 193 -16.78 -29.14 -25.54
C GLY A 193 -16.53 -27.86 -24.70
N VAL A 194 -16.40 -27.98 -23.37
CA VAL A 194 -16.09 -26.85 -22.48
C VAL A 194 -14.58 -26.59 -22.45
N LYS A 195 -13.76 -27.63 -22.41
CA LYS A 195 -12.29 -27.50 -22.44
C LYS A 195 -11.79 -26.83 -23.71
N ASN A 196 -12.38 -27.19 -24.85
CA ASN A 196 -12.01 -26.67 -26.16
C ASN A 196 -12.75 -25.38 -26.53
N LEU A 197 -13.60 -24.86 -25.63
CA LEU A 197 -14.33 -23.63 -25.89
C LEU A 197 -13.35 -22.46 -25.89
N LYS A 198 -13.27 -21.73 -27.01
CA LYS A 198 -12.47 -20.51 -27.10
C LYS A 198 -12.98 -19.49 -26.08
N LYS A 199 -12.04 -18.86 -25.36
CA LYS A 199 -12.38 -17.78 -24.41
C LYS A 199 -13.08 -16.66 -25.18
N TYR A 200 -14.21 -16.23 -24.67
CA TYR A 200 -14.96 -15.13 -25.26
C TYR A 200 -14.18 -13.82 -25.13
N ASP A 201 -13.97 -13.14 -26.25
CA ASP A 201 -13.46 -11.78 -26.35
C ASP A 201 -14.50 -10.91 -27.04
N LYS A 202 -14.86 -9.78 -26.42
CA LYS A 202 -15.84 -8.85 -26.98
C LYS A 202 -15.31 -8.10 -28.20
N THR A 203 -13.99 -7.95 -28.29
CA THR A 203 -13.31 -7.18 -29.34
C THR A 203 -12.94 -8.02 -30.57
N ASP A 204 -13.04 -9.34 -30.48
CA ASP A 204 -12.81 -10.26 -31.60
C ASP A 204 -13.94 -10.14 -32.64
N PRO A 205 -13.63 -9.79 -33.91
CA PRO A 205 -14.62 -9.71 -34.99
C PRO A 205 -15.32 -11.04 -35.27
N GLU A 206 -14.65 -12.17 -35.06
CA GLU A 206 -15.14 -13.52 -35.32
C GLU A 206 -15.75 -14.17 -34.06
N ARG A 207 -16.07 -13.35 -33.04
CA ARG A 207 -16.66 -13.85 -31.80
C ARG A 207 -18.01 -14.49 -32.05
N ARG A 208 -18.34 -15.47 -31.20
CA ARG A 208 -19.69 -16.03 -31.15
C ARG A 208 -20.70 -14.92 -30.85
N ARG A 209 -21.74 -14.80 -31.69
CA ARG A 209 -22.89 -13.94 -31.43
C ARG A 209 -23.63 -14.41 -30.18
N LEU A 210 -23.85 -13.49 -29.25
CA LEU A 210 -24.64 -13.71 -28.05
C LEU A 210 -26.10 -13.30 -28.32
N ALA A 211 -27.05 -13.87 -27.57
CA ALA A 211 -28.45 -13.47 -27.68
C ALA A 211 -28.67 -11.97 -27.47
N ARG A 212 -27.83 -11.34 -26.64
CA ARG A 212 -27.82 -9.89 -26.44
C ARG A 212 -27.49 -9.10 -27.71
N ASP A 213 -26.56 -9.58 -28.53
CA ASP A 213 -26.24 -8.90 -29.80
C ASP A 213 -27.45 -8.97 -30.77
N VAL A 214 -28.14 -10.12 -30.78
CA VAL A 214 -29.34 -10.33 -31.59
C VAL A 214 -30.50 -9.45 -31.09
N GLU A 215 -30.68 -9.33 -29.78
CA GLU A 215 -31.66 -8.45 -29.16
C GLU A 215 -31.42 -6.99 -29.54
N GLU A 216 -30.17 -6.50 -29.42
CA GLU A 216 -29.80 -5.14 -29.80
C GLU A 216 -30.04 -4.86 -31.29
N GLU A 217 -29.83 -5.84 -32.17
CA GLU A 217 -30.13 -5.73 -33.62
C GLU A 217 -31.64 -5.70 -33.93
N GLN A 218 -32.47 -6.32 -33.10
CA GLN A 218 -33.90 -6.55 -33.38
C GLN A 218 -34.88 -5.66 -32.60
N GLY A 219 -34.41 -4.48 -32.18
CA GLY A 219 -35.25 -3.47 -31.54
C GLY A 219 -34.95 -3.26 -30.06
N GLY A 220 -34.02 -4.02 -29.49
CA GLY A 220 -33.54 -3.87 -28.13
C GLY A 220 -34.49 -4.39 -27.07
N ALA A 221 -34.08 -4.17 -25.81
CA ALA A 221 -34.79 -4.64 -24.64
C ALA A 221 -36.23 -4.09 -24.60
N GLY A 222 -37.21 -5.00 -24.49
CA GLY A 222 -38.64 -4.67 -24.41
C GLY A 222 -39.36 -4.57 -25.75
N VAL A 223 -38.68 -4.78 -26.89
CA VAL A 223 -39.28 -4.85 -28.23
C VAL A 223 -38.97 -6.17 -28.93
N PHE A 224 -37.74 -6.68 -28.77
CA PHE A 224 -37.35 -7.99 -29.25
C PHE A 224 -38.10 -9.10 -28.47
N ASN A 225 -38.72 -10.04 -29.20
CA ASN A 225 -39.49 -11.18 -28.65
C ASN A 225 -38.67 -12.47 -28.62
#